data_AF-A0A9C6SYZ7-F1
#
_entry.id   AF-A0A9C6SYZ7-F1
#
_cell.length_a   1.000
_cell.length_b   1.000
_cell.length_c   1.000
_cell.angle_alpha   90.00
_cell.angle_beta   90.00
_cell.angle_gamma   90.00
#
_symmetry.space_group_name_H-M   'P 1'
#
loop_
_entity.id
_entity.type
_entity.pdbx_description
1 polymer ?
#
loop_
_entity_poly.entity_id
_entity_poly.type
_entity_poly.pdbx_seq_one_letter_code
_entity_poly.pdbx_strand_id
1 'polypeptide(L)'
;MTLKKKLSPYNFRSRSKLKFEQSVRFVVELVQQLRARLPKNFETLEKINVFSVDRILRAQKEKIEDFLEQLNVENISDILTQYGKIHLFYWENKEDTVKFWAEVLSFRDSSDNNPFKSLALFAIRLLCLPWSNAEVERVFSQNEHSKSNLRNRYGLRRNGKCCHDYEVPTKF
;
A
#
# COMPACT_ATOMS: atom_id res chain seq x y z
N MET A 1 -55.40 48.42 8.26
CA MET A 1 -53.95 48.30 7.95
C MET A 1 -53.45 46.95 8.44
N THR A 2 -53.25 45.99 7.54
CA THR A 2 -52.55 44.74 7.88
C THR A 2 -51.84 44.23 6.62
N LEU A 3 -50.55 44.58 6.53
CA LEU A 3 -49.66 44.15 5.45
C LEU A 3 -49.34 42.65 5.59
N LYS A 4 -49.99 41.81 4.77
CA LYS A 4 -49.57 40.42 4.56
C LYS A 4 -48.21 40.40 3.85
N LYS A 5 -47.12 40.18 4.60
CA LYS A 5 -45.81 39.82 4.03
C LYS A 5 -45.92 38.47 3.32
N LYS A 6 -45.95 38.49 1.98
CA LYS A 6 -45.79 37.30 1.15
C LYS A 6 -44.35 36.78 1.31
N LEU A 7 -44.18 35.65 1.99
CA LEU A 7 -42.95 34.86 1.91
C LEU A 7 -42.90 34.19 0.53
N SER A 8 -41.92 34.60 -0.27
CA SER A 8 -41.65 34.07 -1.61
C SER A 8 -41.16 32.61 -1.54
N PRO A 9 -41.75 31.66 -2.28
CA PRO A 9 -41.38 30.23 -2.26
C PRO A 9 -40.10 29.89 -3.04
N TYR A 10 -39.27 30.88 -3.39
CA TYR A 10 -38.25 30.74 -4.44
C TYR A 10 -36.91 30.07 -4.04
N ASN A 11 -36.71 29.63 -2.80
CA ASN A 11 -35.35 29.29 -2.31
C ASN A 11 -35.10 27.83 -1.89
N PHE A 12 -36.10 26.94 -1.94
CA PHE A 12 -35.90 25.54 -1.53
C PHE A 12 -35.40 24.67 -2.68
N ARG A 13 -35.94 24.86 -3.89
CA ARG A 13 -35.62 24.05 -5.09
C ARG A 13 -34.24 24.39 -5.69
N SER A 14 -33.74 25.61 -5.47
CA SER A 14 -32.38 26.01 -5.88
C SER A 14 -31.32 25.43 -4.95
N ARG A 15 -31.58 25.37 -3.63
CA ARG A 15 -30.68 24.80 -2.63
C ARG A 15 -30.45 23.31 -2.81
N SER A 16 -31.49 22.55 -3.14
CA SER A 16 -31.37 21.11 -3.41
C SER A 16 -30.63 20.82 -4.71
N LYS A 17 -30.84 21.64 -5.76
CA LYS A 17 -30.04 21.58 -7.00
C LYS A 17 -28.57 21.93 -6.74
N LEU A 18 -28.28 22.98 -5.97
CA LEU A 18 -26.92 23.38 -5.60
C LEU A 18 -26.20 22.28 -4.80
N LYS A 19 -26.89 21.65 -3.84
CA LYS A 19 -26.36 20.51 -3.09
C LYS A 19 -26.07 19.31 -4.00
N PHE A 20 -26.95 19.03 -4.95
CA PHE A 20 -26.75 17.95 -5.92
C PHE A 20 -25.56 18.22 -6.83
N GLU A 21 -25.43 19.43 -7.38
CA GLU A 21 -24.28 19.84 -8.20
C GLU A 21 -22.95 19.78 -7.43
N GLN A 22 -22.95 20.15 -6.15
CA GLN A 22 -21.79 20.00 -5.27
C GLN A 22 -21.42 18.54 -5.02
N SER A 23 -22.42 17.68 -4.79
CA SER A 23 -22.17 16.23 -4.63
C SER A 23 -21.63 15.61 -5.92
N VAL A 24 -22.15 15.99 -7.08
CA VAL A 24 -21.64 15.52 -8.38
C VAL A 24 -20.20 15.99 -8.58
N ARG A 25 -19.91 17.26 -8.31
CA ARG A 25 -18.55 17.81 -8.40
C ARG A 25 -17.59 17.11 -7.45
N PHE A 26 -18.02 16.83 -6.21
CA PHE A 26 -17.24 16.07 -5.25
C PHE A 26 -16.92 14.66 -5.77
N VAL A 27 -17.91 13.94 -6.32
CA VAL A 27 -17.70 12.60 -6.88
C VAL A 27 -16.73 12.65 -8.07
N VAL A 28 -16.84 13.65 -8.95
CA VAL A 28 -15.93 13.83 -10.09
C VAL A 28 -14.51 14.10 -9.62
N GLU A 29 -14.31 15.03 -8.68
CA GLU A 29 -12.99 15.34 -8.10
C GLU A 29 -12.42 14.10 -7.39
N LEU A 30 -13.24 13.36 -6.65
CA LEU A 30 -12.84 12.12 -5.96
C LEU A 30 -12.38 11.05 -6.96
N VAL A 31 -13.08 10.84 -8.07
CA VAL A 31 -12.68 9.88 -9.11
C VAL A 31 -11.38 10.30 -9.79
N GLN A 32 -11.20 11.59 -10.09
CA GLN A 32 -9.95 12.10 -10.68
C GLN A 32 -8.76 11.89 -9.73
N GLN A 33 -8.99 12.15 -8.44
CA GLN A 33 -8.04 11.96 -7.37
C GLN A 33 -7.68 10.48 -7.17
N LEU A 34 -8.65 9.56 -7.22
CA LEU A 34 -8.39 8.13 -7.18
C LEU A 34 -7.59 7.67 -8.40
N ARG A 35 -7.95 8.15 -9.60
CA ARG A 35 -7.22 7.86 -10.84
C ARG A 35 -5.78 8.36 -10.78
N ALA A 36 -5.54 9.54 -10.23
CA ALA A 36 -4.19 10.10 -10.10
C ALA A 36 -3.32 9.35 -9.07
N ARG A 37 -3.93 8.68 -8.09
CA ARG A 37 -3.25 7.87 -7.06
C ARG A 37 -2.96 6.44 -7.47
N LEU A 38 -3.57 5.97 -8.57
CA LEU A 38 -3.21 4.71 -9.19
C LEU A 38 -1.92 4.91 -9.99
N PRO A 39 -0.87 4.11 -9.73
CA PRO A 39 0.33 4.16 -10.54
C PRO A 39 -0.01 3.77 -11.98
N LYS A 40 0.59 4.47 -12.96
CA LYS A 40 0.39 4.18 -14.40
C LYS A 40 0.76 2.75 -14.79
N ASN A 41 1.59 2.09 -13.98
CA ASN A 41 2.09 0.74 -14.19
C ASN A 41 1.27 -0.31 -13.42
N PHE A 42 -0.03 -0.07 -13.20
CA PHE A 42 -0.91 -1.00 -12.47
C PHE A 42 -0.94 -2.40 -13.11
N GLU A 43 -0.84 -2.49 -14.44
CA GLU A 43 -0.74 -3.79 -15.15
C GLU A 43 0.52 -4.57 -14.74
N THR A 44 1.64 -3.89 -14.53
CA THR A 44 2.88 -4.51 -14.02
C THR A 44 2.70 -4.96 -12.57
N LEU A 45 1.92 -4.21 -11.78
CA LEU A 45 1.62 -4.56 -10.40
C LEU A 45 0.67 -5.77 -10.32
N GLU A 46 -0.29 -5.90 -11.23
CA GLU A 46 -1.16 -7.09 -11.30
C GLU A 46 -0.34 -8.39 -11.49
N LYS A 47 0.76 -8.32 -12.24
CA LYS A 47 1.70 -9.46 -12.42
C LYS A 47 2.38 -9.89 -11.12
N ILE A 48 2.44 -9.04 -10.09
CA ILE A 48 2.98 -9.42 -8.78
C ILE A 48 2.09 -10.45 -8.08
N ASN A 49 0.80 -10.54 -8.46
CA ASN A 49 -0.12 -11.54 -7.92
C ASN A 49 0.37 -12.99 -8.14
N VAL A 50 1.30 -13.21 -9.08
CA VAL A 50 2.00 -14.49 -9.28
C VAL A 50 2.72 -14.99 -8.00
N PHE A 51 3.13 -14.07 -7.11
CA PHE A 51 3.77 -14.39 -5.83
C PHE A 51 2.78 -14.61 -4.66
N SER A 52 1.47 -14.64 -4.93
CA SER A 52 0.48 -15.06 -3.94
C SER A 52 0.61 -16.56 -3.63
N VAL A 53 0.25 -16.97 -2.41
CA VAL A 53 0.41 -18.36 -1.94
C VAL A 53 -0.35 -19.35 -2.83
N ASP A 54 -1.54 -18.99 -3.28
CA ASP A 54 -2.36 -19.82 -4.18
C ASP A 54 -1.77 -20.01 -5.57
N ARG A 55 -0.98 -19.05 -6.06
CA ARG A 55 -0.37 -19.12 -7.40
C ARG A 55 1.02 -19.73 -7.35
N ILE A 56 1.81 -19.40 -6.34
CA ILE A 56 3.19 -19.87 -6.20
C ILE A 56 3.26 -21.39 -5.96
N LEU A 57 2.26 -21.96 -5.29
CA LEU A 57 2.17 -23.40 -4.98
C LEU A 57 1.54 -24.24 -6.11
N ARG A 58 1.10 -23.63 -7.21
CA ARG A 58 0.61 -24.39 -8.38
C ARG A 58 1.76 -25.08 -9.11
N ALA A 59 1.50 -26.30 -9.57
CA ALA A 59 2.43 -27.04 -10.41
C ALA A 59 2.60 -26.38 -11.79
N GLN A 60 1.51 -25.86 -12.37
CA GLN A 60 1.56 -25.07 -13.58
C GLN A 60 1.87 -23.61 -13.25
N LYS A 61 3.07 -23.16 -13.63
CA LYS A 61 3.60 -21.84 -13.31
C LYS A 61 3.49 -20.88 -14.48
N GLU A 62 3.15 -19.63 -14.19
CA GLU A 62 3.23 -18.53 -15.15
C GLU A 62 4.70 -18.18 -15.43
N LYS A 63 5.00 -17.78 -16.66
CA LYS A 63 6.34 -17.34 -17.05
C LYS A 63 6.63 -15.97 -16.42
N ILE A 64 7.63 -15.91 -15.55
CA ILE A 64 8.04 -14.69 -14.85
C ILE A 64 9.30 -14.05 -15.45
N GLU A 65 9.88 -14.64 -16.49
CA GLU A 65 11.13 -14.20 -17.14
C GLU A 65 11.04 -12.73 -17.57
N ASP A 66 10.05 -12.40 -18.40
CA ASP A 66 9.79 -11.04 -18.88
C ASP A 66 9.61 -10.03 -17.73
N PHE A 67 9.01 -10.48 -16.62
CA PHE A 67 8.76 -9.63 -15.46
C PHE A 67 10.03 -9.38 -14.65
N LEU A 68 10.88 -10.40 -14.49
CA LEU A 68 12.18 -10.27 -13.82
C LEU A 68 13.14 -9.38 -14.61
N GLU A 69 13.10 -9.46 -15.94
CA GLU A 69 13.86 -8.58 -16.82
C GLU A 69 13.40 -7.12 -16.70
N GLN A 70 12.08 -6.87 -16.64
CA GLN A 70 11.52 -5.54 -16.41
C GLN A 70 11.96 -4.90 -15.10
N LEU A 71 12.26 -5.71 -14.08
CA LEU A 71 12.71 -5.26 -12.76
C LEU A 71 14.24 -5.21 -12.62
N ASN A 72 14.99 -5.55 -13.69
CA ASN A 72 16.45 -5.51 -13.75
C ASN A 72 17.13 -6.27 -12.59
N VAL A 73 16.67 -7.50 -12.32
CA VAL A 73 17.18 -8.35 -11.24
C VAL A 73 18.45 -9.08 -11.69
N GLU A 74 19.50 -9.10 -10.86
CA GLU A 74 20.80 -9.70 -11.22
C GLU A 74 20.81 -11.25 -11.26
N ASN A 75 20.02 -11.91 -10.41
CA ASN A 75 20.04 -13.38 -10.21
C ASN A 75 18.79 -14.09 -10.76
N ILE A 76 18.44 -13.85 -12.02
CA ILE A 76 17.21 -14.37 -12.65
C ILE A 76 17.20 -15.91 -12.69
N SER A 77 18.32 -16.54 -13.08
CA SER A 77 18.44 -18.00 -13.21
C SER A 77 18.14 -18.73 -11.89
N ASP A 78 18.73 -18.24 -10.79
CA ASP A 78 18.53 -18.82 -9.46
C ASP A 78 17.07 -18.68 -9.02
N ILE A 79 16.45 -17.52 -9.27
CA ILE A 79 15.06 -17.29 -8.94
C ILE A 79 14.14 -18.22 -9.73
N LEU A 80 14.39 -18.43 -11.03
CA LEU A 80 13.58 -19.33 -11.86
C LEU A 80 13.68 -20.79 -11.41
N THR A 81 14.89 -21.25 -11.10
CA THR A 81 15.10 -22.63 -10.62
C THR A 81 14.43 -22.86 -9.26
N GLN A 82 14.52 -21.88 -8.35
CA GLN A 82 13.86 -21.90 -7.05
C GLN A 82 12.33 -21.83 -7.19
N TYR A 83 11.86 -20.95 -8.07
CA TYR A 83 10.44 -20.77 -8.38
C TYR A 83 9.85 -22.07 -8.89
N GLY A 84 10.53 -22.82 -9.76
CA GLY A 84 10.09 -24.13 -10.21
C GLY A 84 9.94 -25.16 -9.07
N LYS A 85 10.82 -25.14 -8.07
CA LYS A 85 10.90 -26.17 -7.02
C LYS A 85 10.02 -25.92 -5.79
N ILE A 86 9.60 -24.68 -5.54
CA ILE A 86 8.92 -24.29 -4.29
C ILE A 86 7.63 -25.09 -4.00
N HIS A 87 6.91 -25.51 -5.05
CA HIS A 87 5.67 -26.29 -4.92
C HIS A 87 5.88 -27.75 -4.49
N LEU A 88 7.11 -28.26 -4.56
CA LEU A 88 7.47 -29.63 -4.19
C LEU A 88 7.55 -29.80 -2.66
N PHE A 89 7.67 -28.69 -1.93
CA PHE A 89 7.81 -28.69 -0.49
C PHE A 89 6.47 -28.44 0.19
N TYR A 90 6.32 -29.00 1.39
CA TYR A 90 5.18 -28.73 2.25
C TYR A 90 5.41 -27.44 3.04
N TRP A 91 4.37 -26.60 3.10
CA TRP A 91 4.37 -25.33 3.81
C TRP A 91 3.18 -25.27 4.77
N GLU A 92 3.40 -24.76 5.98
CA GLU A 92 2.37 -24.67 7.02
C GLU A 92 1.45 -23.47 6.79
N ASN A 93 2.02 -22.30 6.46
CA ASN A 93 1.25 -21.07 6.30
C ASN A 93 0.74 -20.90 4.87
N LYS A 94 -0.48 -21.39 4.59
CA LYS A 94 -1.09 -21.29 3.26
C LYS A 94 -2.05 -20.11 3.08
N GLU A 95 -2.53 -19.54 4.18
CA GLU A 95 -3.58 -18.51 4.16
C GLU A 95 -3.01 -17.09 4.07
N ASP A 96 -1.81 -16.87 4.62
CA ASP A 96 -1.21 -15.55 4.76
C ASP A 96 0.08 -15.45 3.95
N THR A 97 0.06 -14.64 2.89
CA THR A 97 1.20 -14.39 2.01
C THR A 97 2.42 -13.87 2.76
N VAL A 98 2.25 -13.02 3.78
CA VAL A 98 3.38 -12.45 4.52
C VAL A 98 4.04 -13.52 5.39
N LYS A 99 3.23 -14.31 6.10
CA LYS A 99 3.74 -15.41 6.93
C LYS A 99 4.36 -16.52 6.08
N PHE A 100 3.76 -16.83 4.94
CA PHE A 100 4.31 -17.77 3.97
C PHE A 100 5.73 -17.36 3.54
N TRP A 101 5.92 -16.13 3.06
CA TRP A 101 7.25 -15.71 2.61
C TRP A 101 8.26 -15.58 3.76
N ALA A 102 7.81 -15.29 4.97
CA ALA A 102 8.65 -15.36 6.16
C ALA A 102 9.08 -16.80 6.49
N GLU A 103 8.17 -17.77 6.37
CA GLU A 103 8.45 -19.21 6.53
C GLU A 103 9.48 -19.66 5.49
N VAL A 104 9.27 -19.35 4.20
CA VAL A 104 10.20 -19.69 3.11
C VAL A 104 11.59 -19.08 3.32
N LEU A 105 11.68 -17.86 3.88
CA LEU A 105 12.96 -17.24 4.21
C LEU A 105 13.66 -17.92 5.41
N SER A 106 12.89 -18.35 6.39
CA SER A 106 13.38 -19.05 7.58
C SER A 106 13.72 -20.52 7.33
N PHE A 107 13.22 -21.11 6.24
CA PHE A 107 13.45 -22.49 5.86
C PHE A 107 14.96 -22.81 5.80
N ARG A 108 15.33 -23.98 6.34
CA ARG A 108 16.69 -24.51 6.35
C ARG A 108 16.64 -25.95 5.87
N ASP A 109 17.51 -26.28 4.93
CA ASP A 109 17.75 -27.64 4.50
C ASP A 109 18.65 -28.38 5.50
N SER A 110 18.83 -29.67 5.31
CA SER A 110 19.71 -30.58 6.06
C SER A 110 21.17 -30.09 6.15
N SER A 111 21.58 -29.21 5.24
CA SER A 111 22.90 -28.57 5.20
C SER A 111 22.91 -27.15 5.83
N ASP A 112 21.89 -26.78 6.59
CA ASP A 112 21.66 -25.45 7.20
C ASP A 112 21.67 -24.25 6.20
N ASN A 113 21.48 -24.55 4.92
CA ASN A 113 21.36 -23.55 3.87
C ASN A 113 19.89 -23.37 3.47
N ASN A 114 19.50 -22.14 3.07
CA ASN A 114 18.17 -21.90 2.51
C ASN A 114 18.20 -21.99 0.97
N PRO A 115 17.65 -23.05 0.36
CA PRO A 115 17.61 -23.21 -1.09
C PRO A 115 16.72 -22.17 -1.80
N PHE A 116 15.79 -21.52 -1.10
CA PHE A 116 14.83 -20.55 -1.64
C PHE A 116 15.13 -19.10 -1.26
N LYS A 117 16.34 -18.82 -0.74
CA LYS A 117 16.70 -17.50 -0.21
C LYS A 117 16.52 -16.37 -1.22
N SER A 118 16.97 -16.57 -2.46
CA SER A 118 16.93 -15.54 -3.51
C SER A 118 15.49 -15.22 -3.90
N LEU A 119 14.66 -16.25 -4.07
CA LEU A 119 13.24 -16.13 -4.38
C LEU A 119 12.46 -15.46 -3.24
N ALA A 120 12.66 -15.90 -1.99
CA ALA A 120 11.96 -15.35 -0.84
C ALA A 120 12.31 -13.87 -0.62
N LEU A 121 13.59 -13.52 -0.74
CA LEU A 121 14.06 -12.15 -0.59
C LEU A 121 13.54 -11.25 -1.71
N PHE A 122 13.47 -11.76 -2.93
CA PHE A 122 12.83 -11.06 -4.05
C PHE A 122 11.33 -10.82 -3.80
N ALA A 123 10.58 -11.85 -3.42
CA ALA A 123 9.15 -11.75 -3.15
C ALA A 123 8.85 -10.78 -2.00
N ILE A 124 9.63 -10.81 -0.92
CA ILE A 124 9.48 -9.86 0.20
C ILE A 124 9.76 -8.42 -0.27
N ARG A 125 10.85 -8.19 -0.99
CA ARG A 125 11.16 -6.84 -1.54
C ARG A 125 10.02 -6.31 -2.41
N LEU A 126 9.43 -7.18 -3.22
CA LEU A 126 8.33 -6.86 -4.10
C LEU A 126 7.03 -6.56 -3.32
N LEU A 127 6.73 -7.34 -2.28
CA LEU A 127 5.56 -7.14 -1.41
C LEU A 127 5.70 -5.90 -0.51
N CYS A 128 6.94 -5.47 -0.20
CA CYS A 128 7.20 -4.24 0.53
C CYS A 128 7.05 -2.96 -0.32
N LEU A 129 6.87 -3.06 -1.64
CA LEU A 129 6.67 -1.89 -2.48
C LEU A 129 5.29 -1.29 -2.20
N PRO A 130 5.18 0.02 -1.94
CA PRO A 130 3.90 0.67 -1.76
C PRO A 130 3.12 0.63 -3.08
N TRP A 131 1.97 -0.05 -3.06
CA TRP A 131 1.13 -0.26 -4.24
C TRP A 131 0.39 1.00 -4.70
N SER A 132 0.24 1.97 -3.79
CA SER A 132 -0.37 3.25 -4.11
C SER A 132 0.26 4.37 -3.31
N ASN A 133 0.36 5.53 -3.96
CA ASN A 133 0.69 6.79 -3.29
C ASN A 133 -0.30 7.10 -2.16
N ALA A 134 -1.53 6.57 -2.20
CA ALA A 134 -2.53 6.77 -1.14
C ALA A 134 -2.07 6.24 0.23
N GLU A 135 -1.33 5.14 0.27
CA GLU A 135 -0.84 4.55 1.52
C GLU A 135 0.27 5.41 2.13
N VAL A 136 1.15 5.92 1.27
CA VAL A 136 2.17 6.91 1.62
C VAL A 136 1.52 8.22 2.09
N GLU A 137 0.52 8.73 1.38
CA GLU A 137 -0.25 9.92 1.74
C GLU A 137 -1.02 9.76 3.06
N ARG A 138 -1.51 8.57 3.39
CA ARG A 138 -2.16 8.28 4.67
C ARG A 138 -1.16 8.42 5.83
N VAL A 139 0.03 7.83 5.69
CA VAL A 139 1.11 7.96 6.68
C VAL A 139 1.52 9.43 6.82
N PHE A 140 1.66 10.14 5.69
CA PHE A 140 1.93 11.58 5.71
C PHE A 140 0.79 12.38 6.36
N SER A 141 -0.48 12.05 6.15
CA SER A 141 -1.62 12.75 6.74
C SER A 141 -1.66 12.60 8.27
N GLN A 142 -1.36 11.39 8.77
CA GLN A 142 -1.22 11.14 10.21
C GLN A 142 -0.06 11.96 10.79
N ASN A 143 1.08 11.99 10.09
CA ASN A 143 2.23 12.79 10.47
C ASN A 143 1.96 14.30 10.37
N GLU A 144 1.21 14.74 9.37
CA GLU A 144 0.78 16.13 9.18
C GLU A 144 -0.08 16.58 10.35
N HIS A 145 -0.97 15.72 10.87
CA HIS A 145 -1.75 16.03 12.07
C HIS A 145 -0.84 16.26 13.29
N SER A 146 0.20 15.45 13.47
CA SER A 146 1.18 15.65 14.54
C SER A 146 2.00 16.94 14.36
N LYS A 147 2.27 17.32 13.10
CA LYS A 147 3.04 18.51 12.73
C LYS A 147 2.22 19.79 12.65
N SER A 148 0.92 19.76 12.37
CA SER A 148 0.09 20.95 12.07
C SER A 148 -0.75 21.40 13.26
N ASN A 149 -1.03 20.51 14.23
CA ASN A 149 -1.77 20.88 15.42
C ASN A 149 -0.95 21.88 16.27
N LEU A 150 -1.52 23.06 16.52
CA LEU A 150 -0.91 24.10 17.37
C LEU A 150 -0.60 23.62 18.80
N ARG A 151 -1.22 22.54 19.30
CA ARG A 151 -0.84 21.93 20.58
C ARG A 151 0.47 21.12 20.51
N ASN A 152 0.78 20.51 19.38
CA ASN A 152 1.97 19.67 19.19
C ASN A 152 3.18 20.46 18.67
N ARG A 153 2.98 21.57 17.93
CA ARG A 153 4.06 22.42 17.40
C ARG A 153 4.91 23.14 18.46
N TYR A 154 4.37 23.38 19.65
CA TYR A 154 5.00 24.29 20.63
C TYR A 154 5.64 23.57 21.82
N GLY A 155 5.40 22.28 22.03
CA GLY A 155 6.01 21.53 23.14
C GLY A 155 7.51 21.31 22.95
N LEU A 156 7.93 20.94 21.73
CA LEU A 156 9.33 20.64 21.41
C LEU A 156 10.18 21.91 21.24
N ARG A 157 9.64 22.94 20.59
CA ARG A 157 10.30 24.26 20.46
C ARG A 157 10.49 24.98 21.81
N ARG A 158 9.57 24.83 22.77
CA ARG A 158 9.75 25.37 24.13
C ARG A 158 10.90 24.71 24.89
N ASN A 159 11.22 23.46 24.57
CA ASN A 159 12.30 22.71 25.20
C ASN A 159 13.60 22.69 24.36
N GLY A 160 13.68 23.48 23.28
CA GLY A 160 14.86 23.54 22.41
C GLY A 160 15.15 22.27 21.61
N LYS A 161 14.19 21.35 21.48
CA LYS A 161 14.36 20.08 20.76
C LYS A 161 13.68 20.13 19.40
N CYS A 162 14.39 19.72 18.34
CA CYS A 162 13.84 19.59 16.99
C CYS A 162 13.40 18.15 16.71
N CYS A 163 12.56 17.93 15.70
CA CYS A 163 12.09 16.60 15.28
C CYS A 163 13.25 15.65 14.90
N HIS A 164 14.43 16.20 14.59
CA HIS A 164 15.65 15.45 14.30
C HIS A 164 16.46 15.08 15.55
N ASP A 165 16.28 15.79 16.66
CA ASP A 165 17.06 15.64 17.91
C ASP A 165 16.25 15.01 19.05
N TYR A 166 15.05 14.51 18.74
CA TYR A 166 14.14 13.97 19.74
C TYR A 166 14.39 12.47 19.95
N GLU A 167 15.12 12.15 21.01
CA GLU A 167 15.19 10.78 21.53
C GLU A 167 13.93 10.44 22.32
N VAL A 168 13.32 9.30 21.97
CA VAL A 168 12.11 8.80 22.65
C VAL A 168 12.52 8.30 24.04
N PRO A 169 11.90 8.79 25.13
CA PRO A 169 12.23 8.35 26.48
C PRO A 169 11.94 6.85 26.63
N THR A 170 12.94 6.09 27.10
CA THR A 170 12.90 4.63 27.22
C THR A 170 12.21 4.14 28.49
N LYS A 171 11.58 5.02 29.28
CA LYS A 171 10.88 4.66 30.52
C LYS A 171 9.46 5.23 30.50
N PHE A 172 8.50 4.31 30.54
CA PHE A 172 7.11 4.55 30.92
C PHE A 172 6.98 4.39 32.44
#